data_AF-A0A6G0IYF7-F1
#
_entry.id   AF-A0A6G0IYF7-F1
#
_cell.length_a   1.000
_cell.length_b   1.000
_cell.length_c   1.000
_cell.angle_alpha   90.00
_cell.angle_beta   90.00
_cell.angle_gamma   90.00
#
_symmetry.space_group_name_H-M   'P 1'
#
loop_
_entity.id
_entity.type
_entity.pdbx_description
1 polymer ?
#
loop_
_entity_poly.entity_id
_entity_poly.type
_entity_poly.pdbx_seq_one_letter_code
_entity_poly.pdbx_strand_id
1 'polypeptide(L)'
;MPVRKHFFELHHSLYKLVSKSVLASSEQDLRTWLSQLELTEPNSPSTKVQKVSCLLGVKAREMWFTEEVKVALHKLLERLREYTAQERCPFPHVMRTGAVFLPMLVVKELLFPTVQGTLIDQVLQEHKVELRPTTLSEEKILIQLHKRACSSRLRRLMSLKHLPNIYADVVNLLYYTCVCKHLESTSPDVQKRVQD
;
A
#
# COMPACT_ATOMS: atom_id res chain seq x y z
N MET A 1 -0.42 -23.21 -10.82
CA MET A 1 -1.38 -22.20 -10.32
C MET A 1 -1.24 -20.91 -11.13
N PRO A 2 -2.31 -20.22 -11.53
CA PRO A 2 -2.21 -18.96 -12.28
C PRO A 2 -1.36 -17.92 -11.53
N VAL A 3 -0.46 -17.22 -12.23
CA VAL A 3 0.50 -16.23 -11.68
C VAL A 3 -0.22 -15.19 -10.79
N ARG A 4 -1.38 -14.74 -11.25
CA ARG A 4 -2.28 -13.85 -10.51
C ARG A 4 -2.71 -14.44 -9.17
N LYS A 5 -3.27 -15.65 -9.17
CA LYS A 5 -3.75 -16.32 -7.95
C LYS A 5 -2.63 -16.47 -6.92
N HIS A 6 -1.45 -16.89 -7.36
CA HIS A 6 -0.29 -17.04 -6.47
C HIS A 6 0.09 -15.74 -5.77
N PHE A 7 0.18 -14.64 -6.53
CA PHE A 7 0.54 -13.35 -5.97
C PHE A 7 -0.48 -12.89 -4.92
N PHE A 8 -1.78 -13.03 -5.21
CA PHE A 8 -2.83 -12.62 -4.28
C PHE A 8 -2.85 -13.46 -3.00
N GLU A 9 -2.49 -14.74 -3.06
CA GLU A 9 -2.34 -15.57 -1.85
C GLU A 9 -1.18 -15.09 -0.96
N LEU A 10 -0.02 -14.78 -1.55
CA LEU A 10 1.11 -14.20 -0.81
C LEU A 10 0.74 -12.84 -0.19
N HIS A 11 0.13 -11.97 -0.98
CA HIS A 11 -0.31 -10.65 -0.52
C HIS A 11 -1.34 -10.74 0.61
N HIS A 12 -2.34 -11.62 0.49
CA HIS A 12 -3.34 -11.82 1.53
C HIS A 12 -2.73 -12.42 2.80
N SER A 13 -1.78 -13.34 2.66
CA SER A 13 -1.04 -13.91 3.80
C SER A 13 -0.24 -12.84 4.55
N LEU A 14 0.46 -11.97 3.82
CA LEU A 14 1.16 -10.82 4.39
C LEU A 14 0.20 -9.88 5.12
N TYR A 15 -0.93 -9.52 4.49
CA TYR A 15 -1.95 -8.67 5.10
C TYR A 15 -2.44 -9.25 6.43
N LYS A 16 -2.72 -10.56 6.45
CA LYS A 16 -3.18 -11.27 7.65
C LYS A 16 -2.11 -11.27 8.75
N LEU A 17 -0.84 -11.43 8.40
CA LEU A 17 0.27 -11.35 9.35
C LEU A 17 0.39 -9.96 9.96
N VAL A 18 0.34 -8.90 9.15
CA VAL A 18 0.36 -7.50 9.62
C VAL A 18 -0.82 -7.22 10.56
N SER A 19 -2.03 -7.65 10.19
CA SER A 19 -3.20 -7.45 11.05
C SER A 19 -3.07 -8.21 12.38
N LYS A 20 -2.53 -9.45 12.35
CA LYS A 20 -2.31 -10.25 13.55
C LYS A 20 -1.23 -9.66 14.45
N SER A 21 -0.13 -9.15 13.89
CA SER A 21 0.94 -8.54 14.69
C SER A 21 0.45 -7.32 15.45
N VAL A 22 -0.38 -6.48 14.81
CA VAL A 22 -1.01 -5.32 15.46
C VAL A 22 -1.94 -5.77 16.59
N LEU A 23 -2.82 -6.75 16.35
CA LEU A 23 -3.75 -7.27 17.37
C LEU A 23 -3.05 -7.94 18.56
N ALA A 24 -1.86 -8.50 18.35
CA ALA A 24 -1.07 -9.13 19.40
C ALA A 24 -0.20 -8.13 20.19
N SER A 25 -0.06 -6.89 19.70
CA SER A 25 0.76 -5.86 20.34
C SER A 25 -0.03 -5.18 21.46
N SER A 26 0.66 -4.70 22.50
CA SER A 26 0.00 -3.92 23.55
C SER A 26 -0.38 -2.52 23.03
N GLU A 27 -1.50 -1.96 23.50
CA GLU A 27 -1.87 -0.59 23.14
C GLU A 27 -0.79 0.43 23.48
N GLN A 28 -0.10 0.24 24.61
CA GLN A 28 0.94 1.16 25.07
C GLN A 28 2.12 1.17 24.09
N ASP A 29 2.53 0.00 23.59
CA ASP A 29 3.60 -0.10 22.60
C ASP A 29 3.19 0.56 21.29
N LEU A 30 1.94 0.34 20.85
CA LEU A 30 1.39 0.95 19.64
C LEU A 30 1.25 2.48 19.73
N ARG A 31 0.87 3.01 20.88
CA ARG A 31 0.82 4.47 21.13
C ARG A 31 2.22 5.07 21.19
N THR A 32 3.14 4.38 21.87
CA THR A 32 4.55 4.79 21.93
C THR A 32 5.14 4.82 20.52
N TRP A 33 4.86 3.79 19.72
CA TRP A 33 5.22 3.73 18.32
C TRP A 33 4.68 4.92 17.53
N LEU A 34 3.39 5.20 17.60
CA LEU A 34 2.78 6.35 16.92
C LEU A 34 3.41 7.68 17.32
N SER A 35 3.72 7.87 18.60
CA SER A 35 4.33 9.11 19.10
C SER A 35 5.74 9.34 18.53
N GLN A 36 6.49 8.26 18.25
CA GLN A 36 7.84 8.33 17.66
C GLN A 36 7.83 8.70 16.18
N LEU A 37 6.69 8.61 15.50
CA LEU A 37 6.61 8.89 14.07
C LEU A 37 6.63 10.40 13.74
N GLU A 38 6.67 11.31 14.73
CA GLU A 38 6.64 12.77 14.50
C GLU A 38 5.62 13.19 13.44
N LEU A 39 4.47 12.49 13.37
CA LEU A 39 3.38 12.87 12.49
C LEU A 39 2.81 14.17 13.04
N THR A 40 3.28 15.29 12.51
CA THR A 40 2.85 16.62 12.96
C THR A 40 1.33 16.68 12.91
N GLU A 41 0.68 16.86 14.06
CA GLU A 41 -0.75 17.12 14.14
C GLU A 41 -1.12 18.34 13.26
N PRO A 42 -2.31 18.35 12.64
CA PRO A 42 -2.74 19.42 11.76
C PRO A 42 -3.19 20.65 12.57
N ASN A 43 -2.28 21.24 13.36
CA ASN A 43 -2.58 22.44 14.15
C ASN A 43 -2.54 23.74 13.31
N SER A 44 -2.81 23.66 12.01
CA SER A 44 -3.01 24.86 11.18
C SER A 44 -3.93 24.58 9.97
N PRO A 45 -4.86 25.50 9.63
CA PRO A 45 -5.80 25.33 8.52
C PRO A 45 -5.15 25.56 7.13
N SER A 46 -3.83 25.43 7.00
CA SER A 46 -3.15 25.57 5.72
C SER A 46 -2.88 24.21 5.08
N THR A 47 -3.14 24.13 3.78
CA THR A 47 -3.03 23.00 2.85
C THR A 47 -1.63 22.34 2.82
N LYS A 48 -1.19 21.71 3.92
CA LYS A 48 0.08 20.99 3.98
C LYS A 48 -0.16 19.52 4.23
N VAL A 49 0.03 18.76 3.16
CA VAL A 49 0.10 17.30 3.07
C VAL A 49 0.83 16.74 4.30
N GLN A 50 0.14 15.91 5.11
CA GLN A 50 0.72 15.18 6.24
C GLN A 50 1.91 14.36 5.74
N LYS A 51 3.14 14.80 6.02
CA LYS A 51 4.35 14.25 5.40
C LYS A 51 4.66 12.88 6.04
N VAL A 52 4.39 11.80 5.31
CA VAL A 52 4.66 10.43 5.78
C VAL A 52 6.13 10.02 5.69
N SER A 53 7.07 10.95 5.51
CA SER A 53 8.48 10.61 5.29
C SER A 53 9.10 9.78 6.43
N CYS A 54 8.60 9.93 7.66
CA CYS A 54 8.97 9.11 8.81
C CYS A 54 8.56 7.63 8.68
N LEU A 55 7.53 7.35 7.88
CA LEU A 55 7.00 6.02 7.57
C LEU A 55 7.66 5.40 6.32
N LEU A 56 8.59 6.10 5.66
CA LEU A 56 9.21 5.62 4.43
C LEU A 56 10.64 5.15 4.69
N GLY A 57 11.07 4.15 3.90
CA GLY A 57 12.45 3.68 3.89
C GLY A 57 12.74 2.51 4.83
N VAL A 58 13.96 1.95 4.68
CA VAL A 58 14.37 0.69 5.32
C VAL A 58 14.30 0.77 6.85
N LYS A 59 14.81 1.86 7.44
CA LYS A 59 14.88 2.06 8.89
C LYS A 59 13.49 2.08 9.55
N ALA A 60 12.50 2.69 8.90
CA ALA A 60 11.12 2.72 9.38
C ALA A 60 10.48 1.33 9.38
N ARG A 61 10.83 0.48 8.40
CA ARG A 61 10.28 -0.88 8.25
C ARG A 61 10.88 -1.89 9.20
N GLU A 62 12.19 -1.80 9.46
CA GLU A 62 12.92 -2.81 10.25
C GLU A 62 12.61 -2.76 11.74
N MET A 63 12.20 -1.59 12.24
CA MET A 63 12.03 -1.33 13.66
C MET A 63 10.75 -1.95 14.26
N TRP A 64 9.72 -2.25 13.45
CA TRP A 64 8.38 -2.59 13.98
C TRP A 64 7.76 -3.85 13.38
N PHE A 65 8.29 -4.36 12.27
CA PHE A 65 7.82 -5.64 11.73
C PHE A 65 8.34 -6.81 12.55
N THR A 66 7.47 -7.78 12.84
CA THR A 66 7.92 -9.08 13.34
C THR A 66 8.73 -9.82 12.27
N GLU A 67 9.53 -10.79 12.68
CA GLU A 67 10.33 -11.58 11.74
C GLU A 67 9.46 -12.31 10.71
N GLU A 68 8.27 -12.77 11.08
CA GLU A 68 7.34 -13.41 10.15
C GLU A 68 6.85 -12.44 9.07
N VAL A 69 6.55 -11.19 9.45
CA VAL A 69 6.16 -10.13 8.51
C VAL A 69 7.33 -9.79 7.58
N LYS A 70 8.55 -9.67 8.12
CA LYS A 70 9.76 -9.41 7.31
C LYS A 70 10.01 -10.52 6.28
N VAL A 71 9.94 -11.79 6.70
CA VAL A 71 10.12 -12.94 5.80
C VAL A 71 9.02 -13.00 4.73
N ALA A 72 7.75 -12.79 5.12
CA ALA A 72 6.65 -12.77 4.17
C ALA A 72 6.77 -11.63 3.15
N LEU A 73 7.16 -10.43 3.60
CA LEU A 73 7.42 -9.28 2.74
C LEU A 73 8.58 -9.58 1.79
N HIS A 74 9.68 -10.15 2.28
CA HIS A 74 10.84 -10.49 1.46
C HIS A 74 10.46 -11.43 0.31
N LYS A 75 9.77 -12.53 0.60
CA LYS A 75 9.29 -13.49 -0.40
C LYS A 75 8.41 -12.84 -1.46
N LEU A 76 7.54 -11.93 -1.04
CA LEU A 76 6.66 -11.21 -1.95
C LEU A 76 7.45 -10.25 -2.85
N LEU A 77 8.41 -9.52 -2.29
CA LEU A 77 9.28 -8.61 -3.04
C LEU A 77 10.15 -9.36 -4.05
N GLU A 78 10.71 -10.51 -3.70
CA GLU A 78 11.41 -11.39 -4.64
C GLU A 78 10.49 -11.76 -5.81
N ARG A 79 9.26 -12.17 -5.51
CA ARG A 79 8.30 -12.53 -6.55
C ARG A 79 7.93 -11.35 -7.46
N LEU A 80 7.82 -10.13 -6.93
CA LEU A 80 7.63 -8.92 -7.74
C LEU A 80 8.83 -8.60 -8.63
N ARG A 81 10.06 -8.84 -8.15
CA ARG A 81 11.28 -8.66 -8.94
C ARG A 81 11.34 -9.67 -10.09
N GLU A 82 10.99 -10.93 -9.84
CA GLU A 82 10.89 -11.96 -10.89
C GLU A 82 9.87 -11.58 -11.97
N TYR A 83 8.70 -11.10 -11.58
CA TYR A 83 7.67 -10.60 -12.50
C TYR A 83 8.17 -9.44 -13.34
N THR A 84 8.91 -8.52 -12.72
CA THR A 84 9.52 -7.39 -13.43
C THR A 84 10.57 -7.88 -14.44
N ALA A 85 11.44 -8.81 -14.05
CA ALA A 85 12.50 -9.34 -14.91
C ALA A 85 11.97 -10.19 -16.08
N GLN A 86 10.85 -10.89 -15.88
CA GLN A 86 10.21 -11.73 -16.90
C GLN A 86 9.16 -11.00 -17.74
N GLU A 87 8.94 -9.69 -17.52
CA GLU A 87 7.84 -8.90 -18.10
C GLU A 87 6.46 -9.56 -17.91
N ARG A 88 6.31 -10.36 -16.84
CA ARG A 88 5.07 -11.08 -16.51
C ARG A 88 4.33 -10.32 -15.43
N CYS A 89 3.13 -9.86 -15.74
CA CYS A 89 2.35 -9.07 -14.81
C CYS A 89 1.10 -9.80 -14.31
N PRO A 90 0.93 -10.01 -12.99
CA PRO A 90 -0.28 -10.61 -12.42
C PRO A 90 -1.47 -9.64 -12.34
N PHE A 91 -1.30 -8.37 -12.70
CA PHE A 91 -2.29 -7.31 -12.52
C PHE A 91 -2.87 -6.83 -13.86
N PRO A 92 -4.00 -6.11 -13.86
CA PRO A 92 -4.41 -5.29 -15.01
C PRO A 92 -3.26 -4.35 -15.42
N HIS A 93 -2.84 -4.41 -16.67
CA HIS A 93 -1.67 -3.68 -17.17
C HIS A 93 -1.80 -3.36 -18.66
N VAL A 94 -0.91 -2.50 -19.14
CA VAL A 94 -0.70 -2.23 -20.57
C VAL A 94 0.79 -2.32 -20.89
N MET A 95 1.10 -2.62 -22.15
CA MET A 95 2.48 -2.65 -22.65
C MET A 95 2.76 -1.39 -23.46
N ARG A 96 3.88 -0.71 -23.21
CA ARG A 96 4.40 0.38 -24.04
C ARG A 96 5.86 0.12 -24.37
N THR A 97 6.16 -0.03 -25.67
CA THR A 97 7.55 -0.17 -26.15
C THR A 97 8.30 -1.29 -25.40
N GLY A 98 7.65 -2.44 -25.19
CA GLY A 98 8.20 -3.57 -24.43
C GLY A 98 8.10 -3.47 -22.91
N ALA A 99 7.81 -2.30 -22.33
CA ALA A 99 7.70 -2.16 -20.88
C ALA A 99 6.26 -2.32 -20.35
N VAL A 100 6.12 -2.96 -19.18
CA VAL A 100 4.85 -3.13 -18.48
C VAL A 100 4.49 -1.88 -17.66
N PHE A 101 3.26 -1.41 -17.79
CA PHE A 101 2.70 -0.31 -17.01
C PHE A 101 1.41 -0.71 -16.28
N LEU A 102 1.29 -0.27 -15.04
CA LEU A 102 0.15 -0.54 -14.15
C LEU A 102 -0.62 0.74 -13.87
N PRO A 103 -1.97 0.73 -13.85
CA PRO A 103 -2.73 1.86 -13.37
C PRO A 103 -2.59 1.98 -11.85
N MET A 104 -2.62 3.22 -11.33
CA MET A 104 -2.59 3.50 -9.89
C MET A 104 -3.68 2.77 -9.11
N LEU A 105 -4.81 2.47 -9.76
CA LEU A 105 -5.86 1.61 -9.23
C LEU A 105 -5.32 0.30 -8.63
N VAL A 106 -4.30 -0.32 -9.25
CA VAL A 106 -3.72 -1.57 -8.76
C VAL A 106 -3.18 -1.39 -7.35
N VAL A 107 -2.42 -0.33 -7.10
CA VAL A 107 -1.84 -0.09 -5.78
C VAL A 107 -2.92 0.36 -4.79
N LYS A 108 -3.75 1.32 -5.19
CA LYS A 108 -4.67 2.01 -4.26
C LYS A 108 -5.93 1.24 -3.89
N GLU A 109 -6.46 0.43 -4.81
CA GLU A 109 -7.77 -0.19 -4.61
C GLU A 109 -7.71 -1.72 -4.68
N LEU A 110 -6.72 -2.29 -5.38
CA LEU A 110 -6.60 -3.74 -5.51
C LEU A 110 -5.64 -4.34 -4.47
N LEU A 111 -4.50 -3.71 -4.24
CA LEU A 111 -3.49 -4.18 -3.29
C LEU A 111 -3.67 -3.58 -1.90
N PHE A 112 -3.95 -2.29 -1.80
CA PHE A 112 -4.03 -1.63 -0.49
C PHE A 112 -5.32 -0.83 -0.33
N PRO A 113 -6.51 -1.46 -0.46
CA PRO A 113 -7.79 -0.76 -0.41
C PRO A 113 -8.08 -0.07 0.93
N THR A 114 -7.43 -0.50 2.00
CA THR A 114 -7.60 0.06 3.35
C THR A 114 -6.71 1.25 3.62
N VAL A 115 -5.64 1.44 2.85
CA VAL A 115 -4.67 2.53 3.01
C VAL A 115 -5.19 3.77 2.29
N GLN A 116 -5.10 4.93 2.93
CA GLN A 116 -5.55 6.17 2.35
C GLN A 116 -4.75 6.51 1.07
N GLY A 117 -5.48 6.74 -0.04
CA GLY A 117 -4.87 6.94 -1.35
C GLY A 117 -3.93 8.14 -1.44
N THR A 118 -4.08 9.15 -0.59
CA THR A 118 -3.19 10.32 -0.49
C THR A 118 -1.83 9.98 0.12
N LEU A 119 -1.75 9.03 1.06
CA LEU A 119 -0.48 8.56 1.61
C LEU A 119 0.29 7.76 0.56
N ILE A 120 -0.42 6.97 -0.24
CA ILE A 120 0.17 6.27 -1.40
C ILE A 120 0.71 7.27 -2.42
N ASP A 121 0.03 8.41 -2.66
CA ASP A 121 0.56 9.47 -3.53
C ASP A 121 1.90 10.02 -3.03
N GLN A 122 2.07 10.17 -1.71
CA GLN A 122 3.32 10.62 -1.13
C GLN A 122 4.45 9.58 -1.29
N VAL A 123 4.15 8.28 -1.13
CA VAL A 123 5.13 7.21 -1.42
C VAL A 123 5.59 7.32 -2.87
N LEU A 124 4.65 7.46 -3.82
CA LEU A 124 4.98 7.59 -5.23
C LEU A 124 5.85 8.82 -5.51
N GLN A 125 5.56 9.95 -4.85
CA GLN A 125 6.35 11.17 -4.96
C GLN A 125 7.77 11.01 -4.40
N GLU A 126 7.92 10.40 -3.22
CA GLU A 126 9.23 10.18 -2.59
C GLU A 126 10.11 9.24 -3.44
N HIS A 127 9.50 8.22 -4.03
CA HIS A 127 10.18 7.31 -4.96
C HIS A 127 10.37 7.89 -6.37
N LYS A 128 9.99 9.16 -6.59
CA LYS A 128 10.08 9.86 -7.88
C LYS A 128 9.44 9.06 -9.01
N VAL A 129 8.29 8.42 -8.73
CA VAL A 129 7.57 7.61 -9.72
C VAL A 129 6.91 8.52 -10.74
N GLU A 130 7.32 8.37 -12.00
CA GLU A 130 6.69 9.08 -13.11
C GLU A 130 5.32 8.46 -13.42
N LEU A 131 4.27 9.27 -13.28
CA LEU A 131 2.90 8.89 -13.61
C LEU A 131 2.50 9.42 -14.98
N ARG A 132 2.19 8.51 -15.90
CA ARG A 132 1.85 8.85 -17.29
C ARG A 132 0.34 8.79 -17.52
N PRO A 133 -0.22 9.65 -18.38
CA PRO A 133 -1.62 9.55 -18.79
C PRO A 133 -1.86 8.27 -19.61
N THR A 134 -3.11 7.82 -19.68
CA THR A 134 -3.56 6.75 -20.59
C THR A 134 -4.09 7.30 -21.90
N THR A 135 -3.93 6.52 -22.96
CA THR A 135 -4.61 6.71 -24.24
C THR A 135 -5.98 6.01 -24.23
N LEU A 136 -6.87 6.36 -25.16
CA LEU A 136 -8.21 5.75 -25.24
C LEU A 136 -8.16 4.23 -25.49
N SER A 137 -7.17 3.74 -26.24
CA SER A 137 -6.99 2.30 -26.48
C SER A 137 -6.57 1.58 -25.20
N GLU A 138 -5.65 2.16 -24.43
CA GLU A 138 -5.23 1.63 -23.13
C GLU A 138 -6.36 1.63 -22.11
N GLU A 139 -7.18 2.69 -22.08
CA GLU A 139 -8.35 2.73 -21.20
C GLU A 139 -9.31 1.58 -21.48
N LYS A 140 -9.58 1.26 -22.76
CA LYS A 140 -10.42 0.12 -23.14
C LYS A 140 -9.84 -1.20 -22.63
N ILE A 141 -8.53 -1.41 -22.79
CA ILE A 141 -7.82 -2.61 -22.30
C ILE A 141 -7.96 -2.72 -20.78
N LEU A 142 -7.70 -1.64 -20.05
CA LEU A 142 -7.78 -1.62 -18.59
C LEU A 142 -9.19 -1.88 -18.07
N ILE A 143 -10.22 -1.30 -18.72
CA ILE A 143 -11.62 -1.55 -18.37
C ILE A 143 -11.97 -3.02 -18.59
N GLN A 144 -11.50 -3.63 -19.68
CA GLN A 144 -11.74 -5.04 -19.97
C GLN A 144 -11.05 -5.96 -18.93
N LEU A 145 -9.79 -5.66 -18.58
CA LEU A 145 -9.02 -6.45 -17.61
C LEU A 145 -9.55 -6.31 -16.18
N HIS A 146 -10.02 -5.12 -15.82
CA HIS A 146 -10.48 -4.78 -14.46
C HIS A 146 -12.00 -4.90 -14.29
N LYS A 147 -12.74 -5.10 -15.38
CA LYS A 147 -14.22 -5.23 -15.43
C LYS A 147 -14.97 -4.04 -14.84
N ARG A 148 -14.33 -2.87 -14.70
CA ARG A 148 -14.97 -1.62 -14.28
C ARG A 148 -14.24 -0.39 -14.82
N ALA A 149 -14.99 0.69 -15.01
CA ALA A 149 -14.44 2.02 -15.20
C ALA A 149 -13.86 2.56 -13.88
N CYS A 150 -12.94 3.53 -13.97
CA CYS A 150 -12.37 4.23 -12.82
C CYS A 150 -12.03 5.68 -13.17
N SER A 151 -11.71 6.50 -12.17
CA SER A 151 -11.39 7.92 -12.41
C SER A 151 -10.12 8.10 -13.27
N SER A 152 -10.00 9.24 -13.94
CA SER A 152 -8.79 9.59 -14.71
C SER A 152 -7.52 9.56 -13.84
N ARG A 153 -7.64 9.99 -12.57
CA ARG A 153 -6.55 9.93 -11.59
C ARG A 153 -6.08 8.50 -11.33
N LEU A 154 -7.00 7.55 -11.17
CA LEU A 154 -6.66 6.14 -10.89
C LEU A 154 -6.13 5.38 -12.12
N ARG A 155 -6.39 5.89 -13.33
CA ARG A 155 -5.92 5.30 -14.58
C ARG A 155 -4.50 5.70 -14.94
N ARG A 156 -3.93 6.72 -14.29
CA ARG A 156 -2.52 7.08 -14.49
C ARG A 156 -1.60 5.88 -14.29
N LEU A 157 -0.62 5.76 -15.18
CA LEU A 157 0.24 4.60 -15.32
C LEU A 157 1.58 4.83 -14.63
N MET A 158 2.02 3.84 -13.86
CA MET A 158 3.39 3.70 -13.37
C MET A 158 4.05 2.48 -14.01
N SER A 159 5.36 2.52 -14.23
CA SER A 159 6.10 1.34 -14.69
C SER A 159 6.15 0.26 -13.61
N LEU A 160 5.97 -1.00 -14.00
CA LEU A 160 6.03 -2.16 -13.10
C LEU A 160 7.32 -2.19 -12.25
N LYS A 161 8.44 -1.70 -12.81
CA LYS A 161 9.74 -1.65 -12.14
C LYS A 161 9.75 -0.90 -10.81
N HIS A 162 8.82 0.04 -10.62
CA HIS A 162 8.71 0.80 -9.37
C HIS A 162 7.97 0.01 -8.28
N LEU A 163 7.16 -0.98 -8.66
CA LEU A 163 6.28 -1.68 -7.73
C LEU A 163 7.03 -2.33 -6.55
N PRO A 164 8.15 -3.06 -6.72
CA PRO A 164 8.86 -3.65 -5.58
C PRO A 164 9.28 -2.61 -4.53
N ASN A 165 9.78 -1.45 -4.98
CA ASN A 165 10.30 -0.41 -4.09
C ASN A 165 9.17 0.26 -3.29
N ILE A 166 8.10 0.65 -3.98
CA ILE A 166 6.95 1.29 -3.31
C ILE A 166 6.18 0.29 -2.45
N TYR A 167 6.15 -0.99 -2.82
CA TYR A 167 5.35 -2.00 -2.12
C TYR A 167 5.76 -2.12 -0.65
N ALA A 168 7.07 -2.13 -0.38
CA ALA A 168 7.60 -2.20 0.98
C ALA A 168 7.14 -1.01 1.85
N ASP A 169 7.11 0.19 1.29
CA ASP A 169 6.67 1.38 2.02
C ASP A 169 5.14 1.44 2.18
N VAL A 170 4.38 0.99 1.18
CA VAL A 170 2.92 0.89 1.31
C VAL A 170 2.52 -0.19 2.33
N VAL A 171 3.32 -1.25 2.53
CA VAL A 171 3.12 -2.20 3.63
C VAL A 171 3.34 -1.53 4.99
N ASN A 172 4.26 -0.58 5.09
CA ASN A 172 4.41 0.20 6.33
C ASN A 172 3.19 1.12 6.57
N LEU A 173 2.65 1.71 5.50
CA LEU A 173 1.38 2.46 5.59
C LEU A 173 0.19 1.56 5.95
N LEU A 174 0.19 0.30 5.50
CA LEU A 174 -0.81 -0.69 5.90
C LEU A 174 -0.70 -0.98 7.40
N TYR A 175 0.51 -1.19 7.92
CA TYR A 175 0.74 -1.37 9.35
C TYR A 175 0.23 -0.17 10.14
N TYR A 176 0.61 1.05 9.74
CA TYR A 176 0.09 2.30 10.30
C TYR A 176 -1.45 2.36 10.31
N THR A 177 -2.06 2.06 9.18
CA THR A 177 -3.53 2.04 9.04
C THR A 177 -4.16 1.02 9.99
N CYS A 178 -3.57 -0.17 10.14
CA CYS A 178 -4.03 -1.19 11.07
C CYS A 178 -3.92 -0.72 12.52
N VAL A 179 -2.82 -0.06 12.90
CA VAL A 179 -2.62 0.48 14.26
C VAL A 179 -3.64 1.57 14.57
N CYS A 180 -3.82 2.57 13.69
CA CYS A 180 -4.80 3.63 13.90
C CYS A 180 -6.20 3.05 14.11
N LYS A 181 -6.63 2.12 13.25
CA LYS A 181 -7.94 1.46 13.37
C LYS A 181 -8.07 0.66 14.66
N HIS A 182 -7.02 -0.02 15.08
CA HIS A 182 -7.05 -0.80 16.33
C HIS A 182 -7.20 0.12 17.54
N LEU A 183 -6.41 1.20 17.63
CA LEU A 183 -6.48 2.15 18.74
C LEU A 183 -7.78 2.97 18.76
N GLU A 184 -8.34 3.30 17.59
CA GLU A 184 -9.67 3.91 17.49
C GLU A 184 -10.76 2.96 18.01
N SER A 185 -10.66 1.66 17.71
CA SER A 185 -11.64 0.66 18.14
C SER A 185 -11.64 0.38 19.64
N THR A 186 -10.50 0.60 20.32
CA THR A 186 -10.38 0.39 21.77
C THR A 186 -10.57 1.68 22.59
N SER A 187 -10.87 2.81 21.92
CA SER A 187 -11.18 4.06 22.61
C SER A 187 -12.51 3.95 23.41
N PRO A 188 -12.54 4.38 24.69
CA PRO A 188 -13.70 4.23 25.56
C PRO A 188 -14.96 4.97 25.09
N ASP A 189 -14.84 5.94 24.18
CA ASP A 189 -16.00 6.65 23.60
C ASP A 189 -16.86 5.79 22.66
N VAL A 190 -16.32 4.68 22.12
CA VAL A 190 -17.08 3.76 21.25
C VAL A 190 -17.82 2.70 22.06
N GLN A 191 -17.32 2.32 23.24
CA GLN A 191 -17.95 1.32 24.10
C GLN A 191 -19.21 1.84 24.81
N LYS A 192 -19.38 3.16 24.97
CA LYS A 192 -20.61 3.75 25.54
C LYS A 192 -21.83 3.67 24.63
N ARG A 193 -21.69 3.37 23.34
CA ARG A 193 -22.81 3.40 22.37
C ARG A 193 -23.43 2.02 22.08
N VAL A 194 -23.07 0.99 22.86
CA VAL A 194 -23.59 -0.39 22.73
C VAL A 194 -24.37 -0.83 23.97
N GLN A 195 -24.64 0.08 24.91
CA GLN A 195 -25.41 -0.20 26.14
C GLN A 195 -26.57 0.76 26.40
N ASP A 196 -27.02 1.53 25.41
CA ASP A 196 -28.29 2.28 25.46
C ASP A 196 -29.28 1.76 24.41
#